data_AF-A0A961W024-F1
#
_entry.id   AF-A0A961W024-F1
#
_cell.length_a   1.000
_cell.length_b   1.000
_cell.length_c   1.000
_cell.angle_alpha   90.00
_cell.angle_beta   90.00
_cell.angle_gamma   90.00
#
_symmetry.space_group_name_H-M   'P 1'
#
loop_
_entity.id
_entity.type
_entity.pdbx_description
1 polymer ?
#
loop_
_entity_poly.entity_id
_entity_poly.type
_entity_poly.pdbx_seq_one_letter_code
_entity_poly.pdbx_strand_id
1 'polypeptide(L)'
;MAIDPSRIRLRTHPKVGTSRRLPRPKAGEKFLKGPIPLNWVSIAARLPGKSLHVGIAIWFTASLAKSATVPLSNIASLTFGLDRNAKYRALQWLEEAGLIAVERKLGRSPLVTLLEAPEAPEGDDQGL
;
A
#
# COMPACT_ATOMS: atom_id res chain seq x y z
N MET A 1 1.66 21.74 46.10
CA MET A 1 0.81 21.05 45.11
C MET A 1 1.46 19.71 44.80
N ALA A 2 1.11 18.66 45.54
CA ALA A 2 1.77 17.36 45.46
C ALA A 2 1.17 16.54 44.31
N ILE A 3 2.03 15.95 43.48
CA ILE A 3 1.64 14.98 42.46
C ILE A 3 1.15 13.72 43.19
N ASP A 4 -0.11 13.34 42.99
CA ASP A 4 -0.66 12.09 43.51
C ASP A 4 -0.11 10.90 42.69
N PRO A 5 0.73 10.03 43.27
CA PRO A 5 1.36 8.92 42.57
C PRO A 5 0.34 7.87 42.08
N SER A 6 -0.90 7.90 42.59
CA SER A 6 -1.99 6.98 42.23
C SER A 6 -2.55 7.21 40.82
N ARG A 7 -2.14 8.29 40.14
CA ARG A 7 -2.60 8.64 38.78
C ARG A 7 -1.73 8.11 37.64
N ILE A 8 -0.63 7.41 37.94
CA ILE A 8 0.18 6.75 36.91
C ILE A 8 -0.52 5.46 36.49
N ARG A 9 -1.44 5.54 35.52
CA ARG A 9 -1.91 4.38 34.76
C ARG A 9 -0.72 3.87 33.95
N LEU A 10 0.02 2.91 34.49
CA LEU A 10 0.98 2.12 33.72
C LEU A 10 0.21 1.55 32.52
N ARG A 11 0.53 1.99 31.30
CA ARG A 11 0.06 1.32 30.09
C ARG A 11 0.55 -0.11 30.20
N THR A 12 -0.36 -1.06 30.44
CA THR A 12 -0.05 -2.47 30.35
C THR A 12 0.33 -2.74 28.90
N HIS A 13 1.63 -2.81 28.62
CA HIS A 13 2.09 -3.30 27.33
C HIS A 13 1.55 -4.71 27.15
N PRO A 14 0.92 -5.04 26.01
CA PRO A 14 0.53 -6.41 25.75
C PRO A 14 1.78 -7.29 25.90
N LYS A 15 1.69 -8.33 26.75
CA LYS A 15 2.78 -9.32 26.87
C LYS A 15 3.01 -9.88 25.47
N VAL A 16 4.16 -9.55 24.87
CA VAL A 16 4.56 -10.10 23.57
C VAL A 16 4.65 -11.61 23.75
N GLY A 17 3.70 -12.34 23.18
CA GLY A 17 3.72 -13.80 23.20
C GLY A 17 4.97 -14.31 22.48
N THR A 18 5.51 -15.44 22.93
CA THR A 18 6.73 -16.08 22.41
C THR A 18 6.61 -16.65 20.98
N SER A 19 5.53 -16.35 20.25
CA SER A 19 5.30 -16.88 18.90
C SER A 19 6.28 -16.25 17.92
N ARG A 20 7.22 -17.08 17.43
CA ARG A 20 8.20 -16.73 16.39
C ARG A 20 7.60 -16.64 14.97
N ARG A 21 6.30 -16.87 14.81
CA ARG A 21 5.61 -16.91 13.51
C ARG A 21 4.94 -15.57 13.19
N LEU A 22 4.94 -15.19 11.92
CA LEU A 22 4.21 -14.01 11.44
C LEU A 22 2.71 -14.14 11.74
N PRO A 23 2.02 -13.03 12.06
CA PRO A 23 0.57 -13.00 12.19
C PRO A 23 -0.10 -13.56 10.93
N ARG A 24 -1.14 -14.37 11.12
CA ARG A 24 -1.96 -14.91 10.02
C ARG A 24 -3.38 -14.34 10.12
N PRO A 25 -4.01 -13.99 8.98
CA PRO A 25 -5.41 -13.58 8.97
C PRO A 25 -6.33 -14.68 9.53
N LYS A 26 -7.40 -14.28 10.21
CA LYS A 26 -8.44 -15.20 10.67
C LYS A 26 -9.40 -15.57 9.53
N ALA A 27 -10.19 -16.63 9.74
CA ALA A 27 -11.24 -17.00 8.80
C ALA A 27 -12.21 -15.81 8.59
N GLY A 28 -12.46 -15.46 7.33
CA GLY A 28 -13.32 -14.33 6.95
C GLY A 28 -12.66 -12.95 7.01
N GLU A 29 -11.42 -12.84 7.50
CA GLU A 29 -10.69 -11.58 7.54
C GLU A 29 -10.12 -11.23 6.16
N LYS A 30 -10.23 -9.97 5.75
CA LYS A 30 -9.61 -9.48 4.52
C LYS A 30 -8.09 -9.46 4.69
N PHE A 31 -7.38 -9.90 3.66
CA PHE A 31 -5.92 -9.90 3.62
C PHE A 31 -5.43 -9.43 2.25
N LEU A 32 -4.16 -9.01 2.21
CA LEU A 32 -3.49 -8.69 0.95
C LEU A 32 -3.00 -9.99 0.31
N LYS A 33 -3.58 -10.36 -0.83
CA LYS A 33 -3.19 -11.56 -1.56
C LYS A 33 -1.82 -11.34 -2.22
N GLY A 34 -0.88 -12.25 -1.97
CA GLY A 34 0.45 -12.25 -2.62
C GLY A 34 0.49 -13.10 -3.90
N PRO A 35 1.63 -13.11 -4.62
CA PRO A 35 2.86 -12.37 -4.36
C PRO A 35 2.82 -10.94 -4.92
N ILE A 36 3.35 -9.98 -4.16
CA ILE A 36 3.63 -8.62 -4.65
C ILE A 36 5.16 -8.53 -4.80
N PRO A 37 5.70 -8.24 -6.00
CA PRO A 37 7.14 -8.18 -6.20
C PRO A 37 7.81 -7.17 -5.26
N LEU A 38 8.87 -7.58 -4.56
CA LEU A 38 9.56 -6.70 -3.60
C LEU A 38 10.16 -5.46 -4.28
N ASN A 39 10.67 -5.60 -5.51
CA ASN A 39 11.18 -4.46 -6.29
C ASN A 39 10.07 -3.40 -6.49
N TRP A 40 8.87 -3.84 -6.89
CA TRP A 40 7.69 -2.98 -7.06
C TRP A 40 7.36 -2.22 -5.77
N VAL A 41 7.30 -2.93 -4.64
CA VAL A 41 7.04 -2.34 -3.32
C VAL A 41 8.12 -1.34 -2.94
N SER A 42 9.38 -1.67 -3.22
CA SER A 42 10.54 -0.84 -2.85
C SER A 42 10.55 0.48 -3.62
N ILE A 43 10.24 0.45 -4.92
CA ILE A 43 10.10 1.68 -5.73
C ILE A 43 8.92 2.49 -5.19
N ALA A 44 7.74 1.89 -5.01
CA ALA A 44 6.55 2.58 -4.50
C ALA A 44 6.77 3.22 -3.10
N ALA A 45 7.58 2.59 -2.25
CA ALA A 45 7.92 3.07 -0.92
C ALA A 45 8.86 4.28 -0.93
N ARG A 46 9.66 4.47 -1.98
CA ARG A 46 10.56 5.62 -2.15
C ARG A 46 9.85 6.86 -2.72
N LEU A 47 8.67 6.67 -3.30
CA LEU A 47 7.88 7.77 -3.85
C LEU A 47 7.22 8.62 -2.75
N PRO A 48 7.00 9.93 -3.00
CA PRO A 48 6.49 10.84 -2.00
C PRO A 48 5.02 10.58 -1.63
N GLY A 49 4.61 11.15 -0.50
CA GLY A 49 3.21 11.19 -0.07
C GLY A 49 2.65 9.80 0.29
N LYS A 50 1.50 9.45 -0.29
CA LYS A 50 0.79 8.19 -0.01
C LYS A 50 0.95 7.15 -1.13
N SER A 51 2.01 7.25 -1.93
CA SER A 51 2.26 6.39 -3.09
C SER A 51 2.22 4.90 -2.76
N LEU A 52 2.95 4.44 -1.74
CA LEU A 52 2.87 3.05 -1.29
C LEU A 52 1.45 2.67 -0.84
N HIS A 53 0.73 3.54 -0.13
CA HIS A 53 -0.61 3.23 0.37
C HIS A 53 -1.60 3.05 -0.80
N VAL A 54 -1.53 3.92 -1.80
CA VAL A 54 -2.32 3.80 -3.04
C VAL A 54 -1.92 2.54 -3.82
N GLY A 55 -0.63 2.25 -3.93
CA GLY A 55 -0.15 1.04 -4.56
C GLY A 55 -0.72 -0.23 -3.95
N ILE A 56 -0.66 -0.36 -2.62
CA ILE A 56 -1.25 -1.49 -1.90
C ILE A 56 -2.78 -1.53 -2.06
N ALA A 57 -3.45 -0.38 -2.09
CA ALA A 57 -4.88 -0.32 -2.33
C ALA A 57 -5.27 -0.83 -3.74
N ILE A 58 -4.46 -0.52 -4.76
CA ILE A 58 -4.63 -1.04 -6.12
C ILE A 58 -4.41 -2.54 -6.14
N TRP A 59 -3.30 -3.05 -5.57
CA TRP A 59 -3.02 -4.48 -5.46
C TRP A 59 -4.14 -5.25 -4.77
N PHE A 60 -4.68 -4.70 -3.67
CA PHE A 60 -5.82 -5.28 -2.97
C PHE A 60 -7.07 -5.35 -3.85
N THR A 61 -7.46 -4.23 -4.48
CA THR A 61 -8.64 -4.19 -5.36
C THR A 61 -8.46 -5.11 -6.58
N ALA A 62 -7.30 -5.11 -7.21
CA ALA A 62 -6.93 -5.97 -8.35
C ALA A 62 -7.02 -7.46 -7.97
N SER A 63 -6.53 -7.82 -6.79
CA SER A 63 -6.60 -9.18 -6.26
C SER A 63 -8.03 -9.66 -6.03
N LEU A 64 -8.90 -8.78 -5.52
CA LEU A 64 -10.33 -9.07 -5.36
C LEU A 64 -11.03 -9.22 -6.72
N ALA A 65 -10.71 -8.36 -7.67
CA ALA A 65 -11.26 -8.38 -9.02
C ALA A 65 -10.68 -9.50 -9.91
N LYS A 66 -9.58 -10.13 -9.47
CA LYS A 66 -8.77 -11.08 -10.28
C LYS A 66 -8.36 -10.48 -11.63
N SER A 67 -8.01 -9.19 -11.64
CA SER A 67 -7.66 -8.42 -12.83
C SER A 67 -6.57 -7.41 -12.49
N ALA A 68 -5.56 -7.28 -13.35
CA ALA A 68 -4.52 -6.26 -13.23
C ALA A 68 -5.06 -4.85 -13.51
N THR A 69 -6.17 -4.75 -14.25
CA THR A 69 -6.83 -3.48 -14.57
C THR A 69 -8.10 -3.32 -13.76
N VAL A 70 -8.22 -2.19 -13.05
CA VAL A 70 -9.37 -1.87 -12.21
C VAL A 70 -9.79 -0.40 -12.36
N PRO A 71 -11.09 -0.07 -12.24
CA PRO A 71 -11.53 1.32 -12.21
C PRO A 71 -11.00 2.05 -10.98
N LEU A 72 -10.59 3.32 -11.14
CA LEU A 72 -10.14 4.21 -10.06
C LEU A 72 -11.19 4.38 -8.94
N SER A 73 -12.48 4.30 -9.29
CA SER A 73 -13.59 4.30 -8.32
C SER A 73 -13.55 3.11 -7.36
N ASN A 74 -12.97 1.99 -7.78
CA ASN A 74 -12.96 0.74 -7.02
C ASN A 74 -11.73 0.61 -6.12
N ILE A 75 -10.77 1.53 -6.21
CA ILE A 75 -9.62 1.55 -5.30
C ILE A 75 -10.13 1.77 -3.88
N ALA A 76 -9.79 0.85 -2.97
CA ALA A 76 -10.26 0.77 -1.59
C ALA A 76 -9.78 1.93 -0.68
N SER A 77 -10.13 3.16 -1.05
CA SER A 77 -9.55 4.39 -0.52
C SER A 77 -9.77 4.52 1.00
N LEU A 78 -10.97 4.21 1.48
CA LEU A 78 -11.31 4.24 2.90
C LEU A 78 -10.52 3.22 3.72
N THR A 79 -10.34 2.00 3.20
CA THR A 79 -9.59 0.93 3.88
C THR A 79 -8.13 1.34 4.15
N PHE A 80 -7.55 2.14 3.25
CA PHE A 80 -6.15 2.57 3.33
C PHE A 80 -5.99 4.03 3.79
N GLY A 81 -7.06 4.66 4.28
CA GLY A 81 -7.02 6.04 4.80
C GLY A 81 -6.63 7.09 3.76
N LEU A 82 -7.05 6.89 2.51
CA LEU A 82 -6.70 7.75 1.38
C LEU A 82 -7.80 8.79 1.13
N ASP A 83 -7.45 10.07 1.27
CA ASP A 83 -8.29 11.15 0.75
C ASP A 83 -8.15 11.26 -0.78
N ARG A 84 -9.07 12.02 -1.39
CA ARG A 84 -9.12 12.20 -2.85
C ARG A 84 -7.82 12.80 -3.39
N ASN A 85 -7.29 13.85 -2.78
CA ASN A 85 -6.13 14.58 -3.30
C ASN A 85 -4.86 13.74 -3.18
N ALA A 86 -4.65 13.09 -2.02
CA ALA A 86 -3.54 12.17 -1.84
C ALA A 86 -3.59 11.03 -2.87
N LYS A 87 -4.78 10.50 -3.17
CA LYS A 87 -4.95 9.46 -4.20
C LYS A 87 -4.52 9.93 -5.59
N TYR A 88 -4.97 11.10 -6.04
CA TYR A 88 -4.60 11.62 -7.37
C TYR A 88 -3.10 11.92 -7.49
N ARG A 89 -2.49 12.52 -6.47
CA ARG A 89 -1.04 12.79 -6.46
C ARG A 89 -0.22 11.50 -6.48
N ALA A 90 -0.60 10.54 -5.66
CA ALA A 90 0.07 9.23 -5.63
C ALA A 90 -0.08 8.46 -6.95
N LEU A 91 -1.24 8.52 -7.62
CA LEU A 91 -1.41 7.90 -8.94
C LEU A 91 -0.46 8.49 -9.97
N GLN A 92 -0.29 9.82 -9.96
CA GLN A 92 0.68 10.49 -10.81
C GLN A 92 2.10 9.97 -10.56
N TRP A 93 2.55 9.94 -9.30
CA TRP A 93 3.89 9.43 -8.96
C TRP A 93 4.10 7.97 -9.33
N LEU A 94 3.10 7.12 -9.12
CA LEU A 94 3.17 5.70 -9.47
C LEU A 94 3.21 5.49 -10.99
N GLU A 95 2.47 6.30 -11.74
CA GLU A 95 2.46 6.27 -13.22
C GLU A 95 3.80 6.74 -13.78
N GLU A 96 4.34 7.85 -13.26
CA GLU A 96 5.66 8.37 -13.64
C GLU A 96 6.79 7.39 -13.31
N ALA A 97 6.67 6.62 -12.22
CA ALA A 97 7.62 5.58 -11.84
C ALA A 97 7.46 4.28 -12.64
N GLY A 98 6.54 4.20 -13.59
CA GLY A 98 6.30 3.01 -14.41
C GLY A 98 5.69 1.83 -13.64
N LEU A 99 5.11 2.07 -12.46
CA LEU A 99 4.52 1.01 -11.64
C LEU A 99 3.06 0.72 -11.98
N ILE A 100 2.38 1.70 -12.58
CA ILE A 100 1.00 1.61 -13.06
C ILE A 100 0.85 2.36 -14.39
N ALA A 101 -0.20 2.04 -15.14
CA ALA A 101 -0.70 2.88 -16.24
C ALA A 101 -2.11 3.39 -15.91
N VAL A 102 -2.42 4.65 -16.26
CA VAL A 102 -3.75 5.24 -16.03
C VAL A 102 -4.40 5.69 -17.34
N GLU A 103 -5.38 4.91 -17.81
CA GLU A 103 -6.20 5.26 -18.97
C GLU A 103 -7.37 6.15 -18.56
N ARG A 104 -7.39 7.39 -19.05
CA ARG A 104 -8.49 8.36 -18.81
C ARG A 104 -9.44 8.38 -20.01
N LYS A 105 -10.75 8.19 -19.77
CA LYS A 105 -11.81 8.27 -20.80
C LYS A 105 -12.87 9.28 -20.39
N LEU A 106 -13.38 10.05 -21.36
CA LEU A 106 -14.42 11.05 -21.12
C LEU A 106 -15.69 10.40 -20.55
N GLY A 107 -16.24 10.95 -19.47
CA GLY A 107 -17.48 10.47 -18.85
C GLY A 107 -17.37 9.11 -18.13
N ARG A 108 -16.17 8.53 -17.97
CA ARG A 108 -15.95 7.25 -17.29
C ARG A 108 -14.89 7.38 -16.20
N SER A 109 -14.95 6.48 -15.22
CA SER A 109 -13.87 6.36 -14.22
C SER A 109 -12.59 5.95 -14.93
N PRO A 110 -11.44 6.60 -14.66
CA PRO A 110 -10.15 6.16 -15.19
C PRO A 110 -9.89 4.69 -14.86
N LEU A 111 -9.28 3.96 -15.78
CA LEU A 111 -8.81 2.60 -15.54
C LEU A 111 -7.34 2.66 -15.12
N VAL A 112 -7.02 1.90 -14.07
CA VAL A 112 -5.66 1.78 -13.53
C VAL A 112 -5.20 0.35 -13.76
N THR A 113 -4.06 0.18 -14.42
CA THR A 113 -3.44 -1.11 -14.70
C THR A 113 -2.15 -1.25 -13.91
N LEU A 114 -2.00 -2.34 -13.16
CA LEU A 114 -0.73 -2.70 -12.53
C LEU A 114 0.28 -3.14 -13.60
N LEU A 115 1.51 -2.63 -13.48
CA LEU A 115 2.64 -3.01 -14.34
C LEU A 115 3.67 -3.80 -13.52
N GLU A 116 4.49 -4.57 -14.21
CA GLU A 116 5.72 -5.09 -13.64
C GLU A 116 6.66 -3.92 -13.33
N ALA A 117 7.40 -4.02 -12.23
CA ALA A 117 8.36 -2.98 -11.88
C ALA A 117 9.44 -2.91 -12.96
N PRO A 118 9.87 -1.70 -13.37
CA PRO A 118 10.99 -1.59 -14.29
C PRO A 118 12.19 -2.31 -13.66
N GLU A 119 12.91 -3.08 -14.49
CA GLU A 119 14.21 -3.60 -14.09
C GLU A 119 15.08 -2.41 -13.70
N ALA A 120 15.78 -2.52 -12.56
CA ALA A 120 16.76 -1.52 -12.21
C ALA A 120 17.72 -1.41 -13.41
N PRO A 121 18.08 -0.18 -13.86
CA PRO A 121 19.07 -0.07 -14.92
C PRO A 121 20.29 -0.86 -14.49
N GLU A 122 20.73 -1.81 -15.31
CA GLU A 122 21.99 -2.52 -15.15
C GLU A 122 23.11 -1.47 -15.12
N GLY A 123 23.50 -1.04 -13.92
CA GLY A 123 24.34 0.13 -13.73
C GLY A 123 24.59 0.35 -12.25
N ASP A 124 25.78 -0.02 -11.85
CA ASP A 124 26.38 0.14 -10.53
C ASP A 124 25.92 -0.89 -9.49
N ASP A 125 26.40 -2.11 -9.72
CA ASP A 125 26.95 -2.97 -8.68
C ASP A 125 27.77 -2.14 -7.67
N GLN A 126 27.14 -1.75 -6.57
CA GLN A 126 27.82 -1.29 -5.36
C GLN A 126 26.95 -1.53 -4.12
N GLY A 127 27.12 -2.73 -3.57
CA GLY A 127 27.34 -2.90 -2.13
C GLY A 127 26.11 -2.93 -1.25
N LEU A 128 25.69 -4.15 -0.91
CA LEU A 128 25.23 -4.49 0.43
C LEU A 128 26.32 -5.32 1.12
#